data_AF-A0A5C5D9F7-F1
#
_entry.id   AF-A0A5C5D9F7-F1
#
_cell.length_a   1.000
_cell.length_b   1.000
_cell.length_c   1.000
_cell.angle_alpha   90.00
_cell.angle_beta   90.00
_cell.angle_gamma   90.00
#
_symmetry.space_group_name_H-M   'P 1'
#
loop_
_entity.id
_entity.type
_entity.pdbx_description
1 polymer ?
#
loop_
_entity_poly.entity_id
_entity_poly.type
_entity_poly.pdbx_seq_one_letter_code
_entity_poly.pdbx_strand_id
1 'polypeptide(L)'
;MSNSLLTNETSELDLLDQRPFEQTDFEILKSYEAVVDGLAMLIGSHCEIVLHSLQDLKCSAIRIANGEHTGRKIGSPITDLALRMLHDMTGADSSVSKCYFTRAKSGVLMKSETIAIRNRDERVIGLLCININLDVPFSQIMSTFIPPETPEVASSVNFASSVEDLVMQALEFTIEEVNADRNVSNNAKNRQIVLNLYEKGIFDIKDAINQVADRLNISKHTVYLYIRQFKNGDFQGQDK
;
A
#
# COMPACT_ATOMS: atom_id res chain seq x y z
N MET A 1 25.27 -5.91 58.58
CA MET A 1 25.94 -5.57 57.32
C MET A 1 25.36 -6.47 56.26
N SER A 2 24.35 -6.03 55.53
CA SER A 2 23.72 -6.90 54.54
C SER A 2 23.06 -6.08 53.44
N ASN A 3 23.63 -6.24 52.25
CA ASN A 3 23.06 -6.19 50.91
C ASN A 3 22.60 -4.85 50.31
N SER A 4 23.57 -4.31 49.57
CA SER A 4 23.49 -3.47 48.38
C SER A 4 22.27 -3.76 47.48
N LEU A 5 21.51 -2.70 47.20
CA LEU A 5 20.55 -2.58 46.10
C LEU A 5 21.30 -2.61 44.76
N LEU A 6 21.22 -3.69 44.00
CA LEU A 6 21.72 -3.75 42.62
C LEU A 6 21.04 -4.91 41.86
N THR A 7 19.72 -4.85 41.68
CA THR A 7 19.01 -5.73 40.73
C THR A 7 17.74 -5.05 40.26
N ASN A 8 17.81 -4.30 39.15
CA ASN A 8 16.63 -4.05 38.30
C ASN A 8 16.96 -3.50 36.90
N GLU A 9 18.20 -3.11 36.60
CA GLU A 9 18.56 -2.63 35.25
C GLU A 9 18.89 -3.77 34.26
N THR A 10 19.14 -4.98 34.74
CA THR A 10 19.63 -6.10 33.93
C THR A 10 18.55 -6.85 33.14
N SER A 11 17.27 -6.49 33.26
CA SER A 11 16.15 -7.18 32.59
C SER A 11 15.64 -6.47 31.33
N GLU A 12 15.94 -5.19 31.13
CA GLU A 12 15.41 -4.42 29.98
C GLU A 12 16.30 -4.54 28.73
N LEU A 13 17.60 -4.84 28.90
CA LEU A 13 18.60 -4.89 27.83
C LEU A 13 18.77 -6.25 27.13
N ASP A 14 18.21 -7.34 27.67
CA ASP A 14 18.29 -8.69 27.07
C ASP A 14 17.17 -8.96 26.04
N LEU A 15 16.26 -8.00 25.85
CA LEU A 15 15.03 -8.18 25.05
C LEU A 15 15.23 -7.89 23.56
N LEU A 16 16.20 -7.04 23.25
CA LEU A 16 16.63 -6.81 21.89
C LEU A 16 17.88 -7.64 21.69
N ASP A 17 17.84 -8.49 20.66
CA ASP A 17 19.06 -9.04 20.10
C ASP A 17 20.03 -7.86 19.87
N GLN A 18 21.11 -7.79 20.65
CA GLN A 18 22.03 -6.65 20.66
C GLN A 18 22.90 -6.60 19.40
N ARG A 19 22.73 -7.56 18.48
CA ARG A 19 23.38 -7.53 17.18
C ARG A 19 23.06 -6.22 16.45
N PRO A 20 24.06 -5.50 15.93
CA PRO A 20 23.80 -4.32 15.12
C PRO A 20 22.93 -4.69 13.91
N PHE A 21 22.15 -3.73 13.43
CA PHE A 21 21.36 -3.92 12.22
C PHE A 21 22.28 -4.02 11.01
N GLU A 22 21.90 -4.88 10.08
CA GLU A 22 22.55 -5.01 8.79
C GLU A 22 21.95 -4.03 7.77
N GLN A 23 22.65 -3.80 6.66
CA GLN A 23 22.17 -2.90 5.60
C GLN A 23 20.76 -3.29 5.10
N THR A 24 20.47 -4.59 5.03
CA THR A 24 19.16 -5.11 4.63
C THR A 24 18.04 -4.75 5.61
N ASP A 25 18.34 -4.62 6.91
CA ASP A 25 17.34 -4.23 7.90
C ASP A 25 16.88 -2.78 7.65
N PHE A 26 17.84 -1.89 7.34
CA PHE A 26 17.54 -0.51 6.97
C PHE A 26 16.76 -0.40 5.66
N GLU A 27 17.08 -1.24 4.66
CA GLU A 27 16.35 -1.28 3.40
C GLU A 27 14.89 -1.73 3.59
N ILE A 28 14.67 -2.73 4.44
CA ILE A 28 13.32 -3.16 4.82
C ILE A 28 12.57 -1.99 5.48
N LEU A 29 13.14 -1.36 6.53
CA LEU A 29 12.49 -0.25 7.22
C LEU A 29 12.21 0.93 6.28
N LYS A 30 13.15 1.26 5.39
CA LYS A 30 12.96 2.30 4.37
C LYS A 30 11.79 1.99 3.44
N SER A 31 11.57 0.72 3.08
CA SER A 31 10.42 0.35 2.25
C SER A 31 9.07 0.65 2.91
N TYR A 32 9.00 0.70 4.25
CA TYR A 32 7.80 1.06 5.00
C TYR A 32 7.53 2.57 5.08
N GLU A 33 8.48 3.44 4.72
CA GLU A 33 8.23 4.89 4.72
C GLU A 33 7.07 5.26 3.78
N ALA A 34 7.02 4.65 2.59
CA ALA A 34 5.92 4.84 1.65
C ALA A 34 4.59 4.27 2.17
N VAL A 35 4.64 3.21 2.98
CA VAL A 35 3.45 2.63 3.63
C VAL A 35 2.89 3.60 4.67
N VAL A 36 3.75 4.23 5.48
CA VAL A 36 3.34 5.26 6.44
C VAL A 36 2.59 6.39 5.74
N ASP A 37 3.15 6.90 4.64
CA ASP A 37 2.55 8.02 3.90
C ASP A 37 1.26 7.60 3.20
N GLY A 38 1.26 6.46 2.50
CA GLY A 38 0.09 5.98 1.76
C GLY A 38 -1.10 5.67 2.67
N LEU A 39 -0.88 5.01 3.81
CA LEU A 39 -1.95 4.73 4.77
C LEU A 39 -2.49 6.01 5.41
N ALA A 40 -1.63 6.97 5.73
CA ALA A 40 -2.07 8.24 6.28
C ALA A 40 -2.88 9.07 5.28
N MET A 41 -2.51 9.04 3.99
CA MET A 41 -3.29 9.65 2.91
C MET A 41 -4.65 8.98 2.73
N LEU A 42 -4.71 7.65 2.82
CA LEU A 42 -5.94 6.89 2.65
C LEU A 42 -6.93 7.11 3.80
N ILE A 43 -6.46 7.01 5.05
CA ILE A 43 -7.32 7.11 6.23
C ILE A 43 -7.64 8.58 6.56
N GLY A 44 -6.68 9.47 6.29
CA GLY A 44 -6.78 10.90 6.51
C GLY A 44 -6.16 11.37 7.82
N SER A 45 -6.35 12.66 8.13
CA SER A 45 -5.64 13.37 9.18
C SER A 45 -5.91 12.88 10.61
N HIS A 46 -6.91 12.03 10.84
CA HIS A 46 -7.26 11.53 12.18
C HIS A 46 -6.54 10.23 12.56
N CYS A 47 -5.70 9.71 11.67
CA CYS A 47 -4.88 8.53 11.92
C CYS A 47 -3.40 8.92 11.98
N GLU A 48 -2.80 8.80 13.15
CA GLU A 48 -1.35 8.90 13.33
C GLU A 48 -0.71 7.56 12.98
N ILE A 49 0.33 7.58 12.15
CA ILE A 49 1.10 6.39 11.80
C ILE A 49 2.57 6.64 12.12
N VAL A 50 3.16 5.75 12.91
CA VAL A 50 4.54 5.88 13.39
C VAL A 50 5.31 4.61 13.04
N LEU A 51 6.39 4.78 12.30
CA LEU A 51 7.37 3.74 12.05
C LEU A 51 8.52 3.89 13.04
N HIS A 52 8.78 2.84 13.80
CA HIS A 52 9.87 2.74 14.75
C HIS A 52 10.97 1.81 14.21
N SER A 53 12.23 2.25 14.28
CA SER A 53 13.41 1.39 14.25
C SER A 53 13.76 0.94 15.67
N LEU A 54 14.05 -0.34 15.86
CA LEU A 54 14.48 -0.87 17.15
C LEU A 54 16.00 -0.81 17.36
N GLN A 55 16.75 -0.21 16.43
CA GLN A 55 18.20 -0.04 16.57
C GLN A 55 18.57 0.86 17.76
N ASP A 56 17.87 1.99 17.92
CA ASP A 56 18.02 2.88 19.07
C ASP A 56 16.63 3.24 19.61
N LEU A 57 16.27 2.64 20.75
CA LEU A 57 14.97 2.85 21.39
C LEU A 57 14.73 4.30 21.82
N LYS A 58 15.80 5.07 22.10
CA LYS A 58 15.70 6.48 22.50
C LYS A 58 15.32 7.38 21.33
N CYS A 59 15.73 7.00 20.12
CA CYS A 59 15.48 7.71 18.87
C CYS A 59 14.72 6.85 17.86
N SER A 60 13.77 6.03 18.34
CA SER A 60 13.20 4.96 17.53
C SER A 60 12.29 5.44 16.40
N ALA A 61 11.52 6.52 16.58
CA ALA A 61 10.58 6.96 15.55
C ALA A 61 11.31 7.54 14.32
N ILE A 62 11.36 6.78 13.22
CA ILE A 62 12.11 7.16 12.00
C ILE A 62 11.23 7.81 10.93
N ARG A 63 9.93 7.49 10.89
CA ARG A 63 8.93 8.13 10.01
C ARG A 63 7.62 8.28 10.76
N ILE A 64 6.98 9.45 10.61
CA ILE A 64 5.70 9.76 11.25
C ILE A 64 4.80 10.48 10.25
N ALA A 65 3.54 10.07 10.20
CA ALA A 65 2.46 10.83 9.59
C ALA A 65 1.43 11.22 10.67
N ASN A 66 0.93 12.46 10.61
CA ASN A 66 -0.03 13.03 11.55
C ASN A 66 0.39 12.93 13.04
N GLY A 67 1.66 13.18 13.34
CA GLY A 67 2.24 13.04 14.69
C GLY A 67 1.75 14.05 15.74
N GLU A 68 0.98 15.06 15.31
CA GLU A 68 0.41 16.09 16.17
C GLU A 68 -0.58 15.55 17.22
N HIS A 69 -1.21 14.39 16.97
CA HIS A 69 -2.17 13.78 17.92
C HIS A 69 -1.52 13.35 19.22
N THR A 70 -0.31 12.80 19.14
CA THR A 70 0.49 12.42 20.33
C THR A 70 1.60 13.41 20.66
N GLY A 71 1.86 14.38 19.78
CA GLY A 71 2.97 15.33 19.86
C GLY A 71 4.32 14.72 19.50
N ARG A 72 4.33 13.54 18.87
CA ARG A 72 5.56 12.86 18.44
C ARG A 72 6.19 13.56 17.24
N LYS A 73 7.51 13.51 17.21
CA LYS A 73 8.36 13.94 16.09
C LYS A 73 9.35 12.84 15.73
N ILE A 74 9.94 12.91 14.54
CA ILE A 74 11.06 12.03 14.18
C ILE A 74 12.14 12.11 15.28
N GLY A 75 12.65 10.96 15.70
CA GLY A 75 13.55 10.80 16.83
C GLY A 75 12.85 10.66 18.19
N SER A 76 11.52 10.62 18.25
CA SER A 76 10.82 10.33 19.52
C SER A 76 11.15 8.92 20.02
N PRO A 77 11.25 8.72 21.35
CA PRO A 77 11.53 7.41 21.91
C PRO A 77 10.35 6.46 21.75
N ILE A 78 10.65 5.17 21.86
CA ILE A 78 9.62 4.14 21.98
C ILE A 78 8.87 4.32 23.30
N THR A 79 7.61 3.89 23.36
CA THR A 79 6.84 3.90 24.61
C THR A 79 6.93 2.57 25.34
N ASP A 80 6.79 2.58 26.66
CA ASP A 80 6.74 1.39 27.52
C ASP A 80 5.68 0.37 27.07
N LEU A 81 4.55 0.83 26.55
CA LEU A 81 3.52 -0.04 26.00
C LEU A 81 4.01 -0.79 24.75
N ALA A 82 4.65 -0.07 23.82
CA ALA A 82 5.23 -0.67 22.62
C ALA A 82 6.37 -1.65 22.95
N LEU A 83 7.15 -1.37 24.00
CA LEU A 83 8.17 -2.31 24.51
C LEU A 83 7.56 -3.58 25.08
N ARG A 84 6.48 -3.48 25.87
CA ARG A 84 5.75 -4.66 26.35
C ARG A 84 5.13 -5.47 25.21
N MET A 85 4.59 -4.79 24.21
CA MET A 85 4.04 -5.45 23.03
C MET A 85 5.13 -6.15 22.21
N LEU A 86 6.30 -5.54 22.08
CA LEU A 86 7.46 -6.18 21.47
C LEU A 86 7.78 -7.49 22.20
N HIS A 87 7.88 -7.48 23.54
CA HIS A 87 8.12 -8.68 24.34
C HIS A 87 7.13 -9.80 24.01
N ASP A 88 5.84 -9.50 23.99
CA ASP A 88 4.78 -10.48 23.71
C ASP A 88 4.85 -11.01 22.26
N MET A 89 5.26 -10.17 21.30
CA MET A 89 5.40 -10.56 19.88
C MET A 89 6.68 -11.33 19.59
N THR A 90 7.76 -11.16 20.36
CA THR A 90 8.97 -11.98 20.22
C THR A 90 8.73 -13.44 20.61
N GLY A 91 7.79 -13.69 21.54
CA GLY A 91 7.44 -15.05 22.00
C GLY A 91 6.31 -15.73 21.22
N ALA A 92 5.68 -15.03 20.27
CA ALA A 92 4.51 -15.53 19.55
C ALA A 92 4.74 -15.51 18.03
N ASP A 93 4.13 -16.45 17.31
CA ASP A 93 4.10 -16.48 15.84
C ASP A 93 3.24 -15.34 15.22
N SER A 94 2.70 -14.43 16.06
CA SER A 94 1.91 -13.29 15.58
C SER A 94 2.78 -12.05 15.42
N SER A 95 2.80 -11.50 14.21
CA SER A 95 3.44 -10.21 13.92
C SER A 95 2.52 -9.01 14.19
N VAL A 96 1.30 -9.23 14.70
CA VAL A 96 0.30 -8.17 14.88
C VAL A 96 -0.31 -8.25 16.29
N SER A 97 -0.46 -7.09 16.93
CA SER A 97 -1.20 -6.97 18.18
C SER A 97 -2.71 -7.04 17.93
N LYS A 98 -3.49 -7.55 18.89
CA LYS A 98 -4.93 -7.23 18.91
C LYS A 98 -5.12 -5.73 19.04
N CYS A 99 -6.11 -5.15 18.35
CA CYS A 99 -6.50 -3.76 18.55
C CYS A 99 -6.72 -3.44 20.04
N TYR A 100 -6.18 -2.31 20.48
CA TYR A 100 -6.27 -1.85 21.87
C TYR A 100 -6.60 -0.36 21.94
N PHE A 101 -6.96 0.13 23.13
CA PHE A 101 -7.23 1.54 23.35
C PHE A 101 -6.15 2.15 24.23
N THR A 102 -5.69 3.34 23.88
CA THR A 102 -4.72 4.11 24.66
C THR A 102 -5.20 5.52 24.89
N ARG A 103 -4.54 6.22 25.82
CA ARG A 103 -4.66 7.67 25.94
C ARG A 103 -3.32 8.32 25.66
N ALA A 104 -3.30 9.29 24.76
CA ALA A 104 -2.13 10.13 24.55
C ALA A 104 -1.83 10.97 25.81
N LYS A 105 -0.64 11.59 25.87
CA LYS A 105 -0.27 12.49 26.99
C LYS A 105 -1.24 13.66 27.15
N SER A 106 -1.88 14.09 26.06
CA SER A 106 -2.93 15.10 26.02
C SER A 106 -4.26 14.64 26.61
N GLY A 107 -4.41 13.35 26.94
CA GLY A 107 -5.66 12.73 27.39
C GLY A 107 -6.50 12.14 26.26
N VAL A 108 -6.15 12.41 25.00
CA VAL A 108 -6.89 11.98 23.81
C VAL A 108 -7.04 10.47 23.76
N LEU A 109 -8.27 9.97 23.60
CA LEU A 109 -8.53 8.54 23.42
C LEU A 109 -8.13 8.11 22.00
N MET A 110 -7.29 7.08 21.92
CA MET A 110 -6.83 6.50 20.66
C MET A 110 -7.24 5.03 20.60
N LYS A 111 -7.61 4.56 19.40
CA LYS A 111 -7.63 3.13 19.08
C LYS A 111 -6.37 2.81 18.29
N SER A 112 -5.60 1.86 18.78
CA SER A 112 -4.24 1.60 18.36
C SER A 112 -4.05 0.14 17.93
N GLU A 113 -3.14 -0.05 16.98
CA GLU A 113 -2.63 -1.34 16.56
C GLU A 113 -1.12 -1.21 16.33
N THR A 114 -0.40 -2.30 16.55
CA THR A 114 1.05 -2.38 16.38
C THR A 114 1.40 -3.62 15.59
N ILE A 115 2.23 -3.44 14.57
CA ILE A 115 2.68 -4.48 13.66
C ILE A 115 4.20 -4.59 13.79
N ALA A 116 4.69 -5.78 14.12
CA ALA A 116 6.12 -6.10 14.14
C ALA A 116 6.65 -6.26 12.72
N ILE A 117 7.74 -5.56 12.42
CA ILE A 117 8.48 -5.69 11.16
C ILE A 117 9.67 -6.60 11.43
N ARG A 118 9.73 -7.73 10.72
CA ARG A 118 10.78 -8.73 10.86
C ARG A 118 11.72 -8.71 9.66
N ASN A 119 12.98 -9.06 9.90
CA ASN A 119 13.95 -9.28 8.85
C ASN A 119 13.95 -10.74 8.36
N ARG A 120 14.90 -11.10 7.50
CA ARG A 120 15.00 -12.44 6.92
C ARG A 120 15.30 -13.55 7.93
N ASP A 121 15.83 -13.19 9.09
CA ASP A 121 16.12 -14.12 10.19
C ASP A 121 14.96 -14.18 11.21
N GLU A 122 13.77 -13.66 10.85
CA GLU A 122 12.58 -13.54 11.70
C GLU A 122 12.77 -12.66 12.95
N ARG A 123 13.88 -11.91 13.01
CA ARG A 123 14.17 -10.95 14.06
C ARG A 123 13.30 -9.70 13.88
N VAL A 124 12.67 -9.23 14.96
CA VAL A 124 11.93 -7.96 14.94
C VAL A 124 12.92 -6.79 14.89
N ILE A 125 12.86 -6.01 13.82
CA ILE A 125 13.75 -4.86 13.57
C ILE A 125 13.02 -3.52 13.64
N GLY A 126 11.68 -3.54 13.61
CA GLY A 126 10.86 -2.33 13.69
C GLY A 126 9.45 -2.59 14.14
N LEU A 127 8.73 -1.51 14.42
CA LEU A 127 7.30 -1.52 14.72
C LEU A 127 6.59 -0.49 13.86
N LEU A 128 5.47 -0.85 13.25
CA LEU A 128 4.53 0.08 12.65
C LEU A 128 3.33 0.24 13.59
N CYS A 129 3.19 1.43 14.18
CA CYS A 129 2.07 1.75 15.05
C CYS A 129 1.05 2.60 14.30
N ILE A 130 -0.20 2.16 14.30
CA ILE A 130 -1.34 2.84 13.68
C ILE A 130 -2.27 3.27 14.81
N ASN A 131 -2.56 4.57 14.92
CA ASN A 131 -3.32 5.15 16.02
C ASN A 131 -4.42 6.07 15.49
N ILE A 132 -5.69 5.68 15.66
CA ILE A 132 -6.85 6.49 15.28
C ILE A 132 -7.27 7.34 16.48
N ASN A 133 -7.35 8.65 16.29
CA ASN A 133 -7.90 9.58 17.27
C ASN A 133 -9.42 9.42 17.34
N LEU A 134 -9.95 9.09 18.52
CA LEU A 134 -11.38 8.87 18.76
C LEU A 134 -12.08 10.04 19.46
N ASP A 135 -11.35 11.07 19.86
CA ASP A 135 -11.94 12.28 20.46
C ASP A 135 -12.45 13.26 19.39
N VAL A 136 -12.17 13.00 18.12
CA VAL A 136 -12.79 13.72 17.00
C VAL A 136 -14.17 13.16 16.68
N PRO A 137 -15.13 13.99 16.25
CA PRO A 137 -16.43 13.50 15.79
C PRO A 137 -16.24 12.47 14.69
N PHE A 138 -16.88 11.30 14.85
CA PHE A 138 -16.76 10.20 13.88
C PHE A 138 -17.21 10.61 12.46
N SER A 139 -18.03 11.65 12.34
CA SER A 139 -18.40 12.26 11.05
C SER A 139 -17.20 12.79 10.27
N GLN A 140 -16.17 13.31 10.94
CA GLN A 140 -14.94 13.78 10.28
C GLN A 140 -14.13 12.60 9.74
N ILE A 141 -14.04 11.49 10.49
CA ILE A 141 -13.44 10.24 10.00
C ILE A 141 -14.26 9.69 8.83
N MET A 142 -15.59 9.67 8.91
CA MET A 142 -16.43 9.23 7.79
C MET A 142 -16.25 10.10 6.54
N SER A 143 -16.02 11.40 6.69
CA SER A 143 -15.87 12.31 5.55
C SER A 143 -14.69 11.95 4.64
N THR A 144 -13.65 11.28 5.15
CA THR A 144 -12.52 10.83 4.32
C THR A 144 -12.87 9.62 3.44
N PHE A 145 -13.96 8.91 3.75
CA PHE A 145 -14.46 7.76 2.99
C PHE A 145 -15.70 8.09 2.15
N ILE A 146 -16.23 9.31 2.23
CA ILE A 146 -17.35 9.76 1.42
C ILE A 146 -16.80 10.41 0.14
N PRO A 147 -17.17 9.93 -1.06
CA PRO A 147 -16.74 10.55 -2.31
C PRO A 147 -17.24 12.00 -2.42
N PRO A 148 -16.46 12.92 -3.02
CA PRO A 148 -16.97 14.25 -3.35
C PRO A 148 -18.13 14.18 -4.36
N GLU A 149 -18.98 15.21 -4.42
CA GLU A 149 -20.22 15.25 -5.24
C GLU A 149 -19.99 14.92 -6.72
N THR A 150 -18.80 15.24 -7.24
CA THR A 150 -18.31 14.77 -8.54
C THR A 150 -17.14 13.83 -8.29
N PRO A 151 -17.40 12.52 -8.08
CA PRO A 151 -16.31 11.59 -7.94
C PRO A 151 -15.61 11.47 -9.30
N GLU A 152 -14.31 11.80 -9.37
CA GLU A 152 -13.43 11.26 -10.41
C GLU A 152 -13.30 9.76 -10.14
N VAL A 153 -14.37 9.02 -10.40
CA VAL A 153 -14.33 7.56 -10.35
C VAL A 153 -13.44 7.16 -11.51
N ALA A 154 -12.20 6.78 -11.20
CA ALA A 154 -11.39 6.01 -12.14
C ALA A 154 -12.27 4.89 -12.69
N SER A 155 -12.29 4.76 -14.03
CA SER A 155 -12.98 3.70 -14.78
C SER A 155 -13.06 2.40 -13.99
N SER A 156 -14.25 1.77 -13.95
CA SER A 156 -14.54 0.54 -13.22
C SER A 156 -13.33 -0.39 -13.10
N VAL A 157 -12.80 -0.55 -11.88
CA VAL A 157 -11.69 -1.46 -11.61
C VAL A 157 -12.20 -2.89 -11.75
N ASN A 158 -11.62 -3.65 -12.68
CA ASN A 158 -12.03 -5.03 -12.96
C ASN A 158 -11.26 -6.00 -12.06
N PHE A 159 -12.01 -6.78 -11.26
CA PHE A 159 -11.47 -7.79 -10.37
C PHE A 159 -11.46 -9.15 -11.06
N ALA A 160 -10.42 -9.42 -11.85
CA ALA A 160 -10.26 -10.71 -12.51
C ALA A 160 -9.81 -11.80 -11.52
N SER A 161 -10.37 -12.99 -11.65
CA SER A 161 -10.01 -14.19 -10.86
C SER A 161 -8.79 -14.94 -11.41
N SER A 162 -8.37 -14.64 -12.64
CA SER A 162 -7.23 -15.25 -13.33
C SER A 162 -6.65 -14.29 -14.38
N VAL A 163 -5.48 -14.62 -14.92
CA VAL A 163 -4.83 -13.84 -15.97
C VAL A 163 -5.64 -13.89 -17.28
N GLU A 164 -6.22 -15.05 -17.59
CA GLU A 164 -7.13 -15.22 -18.72
C GLU A 164 -8.42 -14.41 -18.54
N ASP A 165 -9.01 -14.43 -17.34
CA ASP A 165 -10.18 -13.61 -17.03
C ASP A 165 -9.86 -12.11 -17.15
N LEU A 166 -8.65 -11.68 -16.75
CA LEU A 166 -8.22 -10.29 -16.86
C LEU A 166 -8.18 -9.85 -18.31
N VAL A 167 -7.58 -10.65 -19.19
CA VAL A 167 -7.50 -10.36 -20.63
C VAL A 167 -8.90 -10.31 -21.25
N MET A 168 -9.74 -11.31 -20.97
CA MET A 168 -11.10 -11.36 -21.51
C MET A 168 -11.96 -10.20 -21.02
N GLN A 169 -11.92 -9.88 -19.73
CA GLN A 169 -12.70 -8.76 -19.18
C GLN A 169 -12.20 -7.41 -19.72
N ALA A 170 -10.89 -7.19 -19.80
CA ALA A 170 -10.32 -5.98 -20.38
C ALA A 170 -10.73 -5.82 -21.86
N LEU A 171 -10.78 -6.93 -22.59
CA LEU A 171 -11.25 -6.97 -23.97
C LEU A 171 -12.74 -6.63 -24.07
N GLU A 172 -13.62 -7.29 -23.31
CA GLU A 172 -15.06 -7.00 -23.34
C GLU A 172 -15.36 -5.55 -22.98
N PHE A 173 -14.75 -5.03 -21.91
CA PHE A 173 -14.92 -3.63 -21.51
C PHE A 173 -14.47 -2.67 -22.61
N THR A 174 -13.33 -2.95 -23.24
CA THR A 174 -12.82 -2.10 -24.33
C THR A 174 -13.71 -2.19 -25.58
N ILE A 175 -14.30 -3.36 -25.86
CA ILE A 175 -15.31 -3.51 -26.92
C ILE A 175 -16.55 -2.66 -26.62
N GLU A 176 -17.03 -2.66 -25.39
CA GLU A 176 -18.18 -1.84 -24.98
C GLU A 176 -17.88 -0.33 -25.08
N GLU A 177 -16.73 0.12 -24.56
CA GLU A 177 -16.28 1.52 -24.66
C GLU A 177 -16.24 1.99 -26.12
N VAL A 178 -15.57 1.22 -26.99
CA VAL A 178 -15.40 1.58 -28.41
C VAL A 178 -16.72 1.48 -29.19
N ASN A 179 -17.63 0.58 -28.79
CA ASN A 179 -18.94 0.49 -29.43
C ASN A 179 -19.87 1.64 -29.03
N ALA A 180 -19.73 2.16 -27.81
CA ALA A 180 -20.49 3.30 -27.31
C ALA A 180 -20.00 4.64 -27.89
N ASP A 181 -18.73 4.74 -28.29
CA ASP A 181 -18.17 5.93 -28.91
C ASP A 181 -18.65 6.10 -30.36
N ARG A 182 -19.49 7.13 -30.57
CA ARG A 182 -20.05 7.47 -31.90
C ARG A 182 -19.04 8.08 -32.86
N ASN A 183 -17.88 8.52 -32.36
CA ASN A 183 -16.83 9.09 -33.19
C ASN A 183 -16.00 8.01 -33.88
N VAL A 184 -16.05 6.76 -33.41
CA VAL A 184 -15.33 5.64 -34.00
C VAL A 184 -16.16 5.01 -35.11
N SER A 185 -15.69 5.11 -36.36
CA SER A 185 -16.36 4.44 -37.48
C SER A 185 -16.36 2.93 -37.31
N ASN A 186 -17.41 2.24 -37.79
CA ASN A 186 -17.53 0.78 -37.66
C ASN A 186 -16.32 0.02 -38.23
N ASN A 187 -15.71 0.52 -39.31
CA ASN A 187 -14.52 -0.09 -39.93
C ASN A 187 -13.25 0.13 -39.09
N ALA A 188 -13.22 1.11 -38.19
CA ALA A 188 -12.10 1.41 -37.30
C ALA A 188 -12.21 0.76 -35.93
N LYS A 189 -13.38 0.19 -35.55
CA LYS A 189 -13.62 -0.35 -34.20
C LYS A 189 -12.61 -1.42 -33.77
N ASN A 190 -12.40 -2.46 -34.59
CA ASN A 190 -11.43 -3.51 -34.27
C ASN A 190 -10.01 -2.97 -34.11
N ARG A 191 -9.65 -1.95 -34.90
CA ARG A 191 -8.36 -1.27 -34.77
C ARG A 191 -8.30 -0.50 -33.45
N GLN A 192 -9.30 0.32 -33.15
CA GLN A 192 -9.35 1.10 -31.92
C GLN A 192 -9.31 0.21 -30.66
N ILE A 193 -10.03 -0.91 -30.65
CA ILE A 193 -10.00 -1.88 -29.55
C ILE A 193 -8.58 -2.40 -29.33
N VAL A 194 -7.88 -2.81 -30.40
CA VAL A 194 -6.50 -3.30 -30.30
C VAL A 194 -5.55 -2.22 -29.78
N LEU A 195 -5.71 -0.96 -30.20
CA LEU A 195 -4.86 0.14 -29.72
C LEU A 195 -5.11 0.45 -28.24
N ASN A 196 -6.37 0.53 -27.81
CA ASN A 196 -6.72 0.75 -26.41
C ASN A 196 -6.18 -0.37 -25.52
N LEU A 197 -6.24 -1.64 -25.96
CA LEU A 197 -5.67 -2.77 -25.22
C LEU A 197 -4.13 -2.72 -25.18
N TYR A 198 -3.50 -2.23 -26.25
CA TYR A 198 -2.06 -2.04 -26.29
C TYR A 198 -1.60 -0.96 -25.31
N GLU A 199 -2.30 0.18 -25.25
CA GLU A 199 -2.02 1.24 -24.27
C GLU A 199 -2.26 0.80 -22.82
N LYS A 200 -3.24 -0.08 -22.59
CA LYS A 200 -3.50 -0.73 -21.29
C LYS A 200 -2.47 -1.82 -20.93
N GLY A 201 -1.48 -2.10 -21.79
CA GLY A 201 -0.43 -3.10 -21.53
C GLY A 201 -0.90 -4.56 -21.59
N ILE A 202 -2.11 -4.83 -22.13
CA ILE A 202 -2.70 -6.18 -22.13
C ILE A 202 -1.85 -7.19 -22.93
N PHE A 203 -1.12 -6.74 -23.95
CA PHE A 203 -0.30 -7.63 -24.78
C PHE A 203 1.05 -8.02 -24.17
N ASP A 204 1.41 -7.49 -22.99
CA ASP A 204 2.56 -8.01 -22.23
C ASP A 204 2.22 -9.34 -21.54
N ILE A 205 0.93 -9.68 -21.47
CA ILE A 205 0.43 -10.94 -20.93
C ILE A 205 0.55 -12.05 -21.99
N LYS A 206 1.08 -13.19 -21.57
CA LYS A 206 1.23 -14.37 -22.42
C LYS A 206 -0.14 -14.81 -22.97
N ASP A 207 -0.17 -15.17 -24.25
CA ASP A 207 -1.36 -15.63 -24.98
C ASP A 207 -2.49 -14.60 -25.16
N ALA A 208 -2.36 -13.36 -24.67
CA ALA A 208 -3.37 -12.31 -24.84
C ALA A 208 -3.68 -12.00 -26.31
N ILE A 209 -2.66 -12.03 -27.17
CA ILE A 209 -2.83 -11.84 -28.62
C ILE A 209 -3.76 -12.89 -29.24
N ASN A 210 -3.69 -14.14 -28.75
CA ASN A 210 -4.54 -15.22 -29.26
C ASN A 210 -6.00 -14.96 -28.86
N GLN A 211 -6.22 -14.65 -27.58
CA GLN A 211 -7.55 -14.37 -27.03
C GLN A 211 -8.22 -13.18 -27.73
N VAL A 212 -7.48 -12.10 -27.94
CA VAL A 212 -7.99 -10.90 -28.64
C VAL A 212 -8.29 -11.19 -30.11
N ALA A 213 -7.41 -11.92 -30.81
CA ALA A 213 -7.61 -12.28 -32.21
C ALA A 213 -8.88 -13.14 -32.39
N ASP A 214 -9.04 -14.16 -31.55
CA ASP A 214 -10.18 -15.07 -31.59
C ASP A 214 -11.49 -14.33 -31.29
N ARG A 215 -11.52 -13.49 -30.25
CA ARG A 215 -12.73 -12.78 -29.83
C ARG A 215 -13.14 -11.62 -30.75
N LEU A 216 -12.18 -10.95 -31.40
CA LEU A 216 -12.46 -9.93 -32.43
C LEU A 216 -12.67 -10.52 -33.82
N ASN A 217 -12.53 -11.84 -33.97
CA ASN A 217 -12.61 -12.57 -35.24
C ASN A 217 -11.65 -12.00 -36.31
N ILE A 218 -10.39 -11.75 -35.93
CA ILE A 218 -9.31 -11.27 -36.80
C ILE A 218 -8.08 -12.16 -36.68
N SER A 219 -7.16 -12.08 -37.64
CA SER A 219 -5.92 -12.86 -37.56
C SER A 219 -4.93 -12.25 -36.55
N LYS A 220 -4.07 -13.09 -35.95
CA LYS A 220 -2.93 -12.61 -35.14
C LYS A 220 -2.05 -11.63 -35.91
N HIS A 221 -1.87 -11.86 -37.21
CA HIS A 221 -1.14 -10.95 -38.09
C HIS A 221 -1.79 -9.56 -38.16
N THR A 222 -3.13 -9.48 -38.14
CA THR A 222 -3.87 -8.22 -38.10
C THR A 222 -3.67 -7.48 -36.79
N VAL A 223 -3.64 -8.18 -35.66
CA VAL A 223 -3.32 -7.58 -34.35
C VAL A 223 -1.90 -6.98 -34.37
N TYR A 224 -0.90 -7.74 -34.81
CA TYR A 224 0.47 -7.25 -34.95
C TYR A 224 0.59 -6.08 -35.92
N LEU A 225 -0.16 -6.10 -37.03
CA LEU A 225 -0.19 -5.02 -38.01
C LEU A 225 -0.66 -3.71 -37.37
N TYR A 226 -1.76 -3.72 -36.62
CA TYR A 226 -2.28 -2.52 -35.95
C TYR A 226 -1.29 -1.97 -34.91
N ILE A 227 -0.70 -2.83 -34.08
CA ILE A 227 0.30 -2.42 -33.09
C ILE A 227 1.53 -1.81 -33.79
N ARG A 228 1.99 -2.41 -34.88
CA ARG A 228 3.14 -1.92 -35.64
C ARG A 228 2.87 -0.56 -36.29
N GLN A 229 1.73 -0.40 -36.94
CA GLN A 229 1.35 0.87 -37.57
C GLN A 229 1.22 2.00 -36.54
N PHE A 230 0.79 1.67 -35.31
CA PHE A 230 0.75 2.62 -34.19
C PHE A 230 2.14 3.03 -33.73
N LYS A 231 3.05 2.07 -33.53
CA LYS A 231 4.46 2.37 -33.17
C LYS A 231 5.20 3.20 -34.21
N ASN A 232 4.86 3.02 -35.48
CA ASN A 232 5.50 3.73 -36.59
C ASN A 232 4.94 5.14 -36.84
N GLY A 233 3.86 5.54 -36.14
CA GLY A 233 3.23 6.85 -36.36
C GLY A 233 2.45 6.97 -37.68
N ASP A 234 2.19 5.86 -38.37
CA ASP A 234 1.53 5.81 -39.70
C ASP A 234 0.06 6.26 -39.66
N PHE A 235 -0.45 6.64 -38.49
CA PHE A 235 -1.87 6.93 -38.25
C PHE A 235 -2.21 8.41 -38.02
N GLN A 236 -1.24 9.32 -38.07
CA GLN A 236 -1.52 10.78 -38.04
C GLN A 236 -2.02 11.33 -39.39
N GLY A 237 -2.37 10.49 -40.37
CA GLY A 237 -2.59 10.89 -41.76
C GLY A 237 -3.94 10.59 -42.42
N GLN A 238 -4.95 10.11 -41.70
CA GLN A 238 -6.26 9.79 -42.30
C GLN A 238 -7.45 10.29 -41.47
N ASP A 239 -7.43 11.57 -41.10
CA ASP A 239 -8.63 12.34 -40.79
C ASP A 239 -8.56 13.66 -41.60
N LYS A 240 -8.99 13.58 -42.86
CA LYS A 240 -9.46 14.71 -43.68
C LYS A 240 -10.61 14.25 -44.55
#